data_AF-A0A7K6RQT3-F1
#
_entry.id   AF-A0A7K6RQT3-F1
#
_cell.length_a   1.000
_cell.length_b   1.000
_cell.length_c   1.000
_cell.angle_alpha   90.00
_cell.angle_beta   90.00
_cell.angle_gamma   90.00
#
_symmetry.space_group_name_H-M   'P 1'
#
loop_
_entity.id
_entity.type
_entity.pdbx_description
1 polymer ?
#
loop_
_entity_poly.entity_id
_entity_poly.type
_entity_poly.pdbx_seq_one_letter_code
_entity_poly.pdbx_strand_id
1 'polypeptide(L)'
;EDLGMRHRLWVYSGRRGVHCWVCDDAVRKWSPALRAAAVEYLTLVKVGAWRGRAIPTHAPQAECCCPPPGRNRDSGSRVSAISLDHQPQHRESLQGEFPKKRDSVQRWELLKNRMERTRRMGVTGKSAPCYADWEIMLQYCFPRLDINVSKGVGHLLKSPFSVHPKTGRISVPLDLQRLDQFDPFAVPTISLLCHELDAAGDDREQEDSGETEPKRRAR
;
A
#
# COMPACT_ATOMS: atom_id res chain seq x y z
N GLU A 1 -4.40 -16.00 -3.58
CA GLU A 1 -4.74 -17.41 -3.28
C GLU A 1 -6.11 -17.44 -2.59
N ASP A 2 -6.28 -16.74 -1.48
CA ASP A 2 -7.52 -16.72 -0.67
C ASP A 2 -8.80 -16.40 -1.43
N LEU A 3 -8.81 -15.33 -2.24
CA LEU A 3 -10.00 -14.89 -2.98
C LEU A 3 -10.13 -15.55 -4.37
N GLY A 4 -9.23 -16.46 -4.75
CA GLY A 4 -9.27 -17.16 -6.04
C GLY A 4 -9.13 -16.29 -7.30
N MET A 5 -8.82 -15.00 -7.15
CA MET A 5 -8.61 -14.07 -8.28
C MET A 5 -7.38 -14.51 -9.08
N ARG A 6 -7.43 -14.42 -10.42
CA ARG A 6 -6.33 -14.83 -11.31
C ARG A 6 -5.80 -13.67 -12.14
N HIS A 7 -6.70 -12.86 -12.69
CA HIS A 7 -6.35 -11.82 -13.65
C HIS A 7 -6.16 -10.49 -12.91
N ARG A 8 -4.93 -10.20 -12.49
CA ARG A 8 -4.56 -8.97 -11.77
C ARG A 8 -3.56 -8.16 -12.57
N LEU A 9 -3.86 -6.88 -12.76
CA LEU A 9 -2.96 -5.91 -13.38
C LEU A 9 -2.63 -4.80 -12.39
N TRP A 10 -1.39 -4.78 -11.91
CA TRP A 10 -0.87 -3.70 -11.07
C TRP A 10 -0.26 -2.62 -11.94
N VAL A 11 -0.52 -1.36 -11.62
CA VAL A 11 -0.16 -0.21 -12.45
C VAL A 11 0.40 0.89 -11.56
N TYR A 12 1.56 1.43 -11.92
CA TYR A 12 2.09 2.63 -11.28
C TYR A 12 1.19 3.84 -11.58
N SER A 13 0.85 4.62 -10.55
CA SER A 13 -0.02 5.81 -10.68
C SER A 13 0.59 6.98 -11.46
N GLY A 14 1.89 6.91 -11.77
CA GLY A 14 2.67 8.01 -12.35
C GLY A 14 3.29 8.97 -11.31
N ARG A 15 3.08 8.74 -10.00
CA ARG A 15 3.69 9.56 -8.94
C ARG A 15 4.16 8.83 -7.69
N ARG A 16 3.23 8.35 -6.84
CA ARG A 16 3.56 7.91 -5.46
C ARG A 16 2.72 6.74 -4.94
N GLY A 17 2.06 6.05 -5.84
CA GLY A 17 1.16 4.95 -5.50
C GLY A 17 0.98 4.01 -6.68
N VAL A 18 0.22 2.95 -6.42
CA VAL A 18 -0.08 1.89 -7.40
C VAL A 18 -1.58 1.60 -7.37
N HIS A 19 -2.11 1.18 -8.50
CA HIS A 19 -3.49 0.73 -8.66
C HIS A 19 -3.48 -0.76 -9.00
N CYS A 20 -4.49 -1.49 -8.54
CA CYS A 20 -4.70 -2.89 -8.92
C CYS A 20 -6.04 -3.01 -9.64
N TRP A 21 -6.01 -3.58 -10.83
CA TRP A 21 -7.20 -3.96 -11.60
C TRP A 21 -7.37 -5.46 -11.49
N VAL A 22 -8.51 -5.92 -10.97
CA VAL A 22 -8.88 -7.33 -10.96
C VAL A 22 -9.92 -7.56 -12.06
N CYS A 23 -9.56 -8.37 -13.05
CA CYS A 23 -10.27 -8.49 -14.32
C CYS A 23 -11.01 -9.83 -14.49
N ASP A 24 -11.00 -10.70 -13.49
CA ASP A 24 -11.75 -11.96 -13.50
C ASP A 24 -13.25 -11.73 -13.76
N ASP A 25 -13.86 -12.52 -14.65
CA ASP A 25 -15.27 -12.39 -15.05
C ASP A 25 -16.25 -12.40 -13.88
N ALA A 26 -16.00 -13.27 -12.89
CA ALA A 26 -16.79 -13.35 -11.68
C ALA A 26 -16.65 -12.07 -10.83
N VAL A 27 -15.43 -11.55 -10.68
CA VAL A 27 -15.14 -10.36 -9.87
C VAL A 27 -15.74 -9.10 -10.49
N ARG A 28 -15.73 -8.99 -11.82
CA ARG A 28 -16.36 -7.87 -12.53
C ARG A 28 -17.86 -7.75 -12.21
N LYS A 29 -18.53 -8.87 -11.92
CA LYS A 29 -19.96 -8.95 -11.57
C LYS A 29 -20.26 -8.82 -10.07
N TRP A 30 -19.24 -8.64 -9.22
CA TRP A 30 -19.46 -8.52 -7.78
C TRP A 30 -20.31 -7.30 -7.41
N SER A 31 -21.25 -7.52 -6.48
CA SER A 31 -22.05 -6.48 -5.88
C SER A 31 -21.20 -5.52 -5.03
N PRO A 32 -21.67 -4.30 -4.75
CA PRO A 32 -20.99 -3.39 -3.83
C PRO A 32 -20.71 -4.01 -2.45
N ALA A 33 -21.61 -4.86 -1.95
CA ALA A 33 -21.44 -5.56 -0.68
C ALA A 33 -20.27 -6.56 -0.71
N LEU A 34 -20.15 -7.37 -1.77
CA LEU A 34 -19.03 -8.30 -1.93
C LEU A 34 -17.69 -7.56 -2.08
N ARG A 35 -17.69 -6.43 -2.80
CA ARG A 35 -16.50 -5.57 -2.93
C ARG A 35 -16.08 -4.99 -1.59
N ALA A 36 -17.04 -4.50 -0.80
CA ALA A 36 -16.76 -4.00 0.55
C ALA A 36 -16.20 -5.11 1.46
N ALA A 37 -16.83 -6.29 1.47
CA ALA A 37 -16.38 -7.44 2.25
C ALA A 37 -14.95 -7.88 1.88
N ALA A 38 -14.61 -7.89 0.58
CA ALA A 38 -13.25 -8.20 0.14
C ALA A 38 -12.23 -7.16 0.62
N VAL A 39 -12.57 -5.86 0.60
CA VAL A 39 -11.69 -4.81 1.12
C VAL A 39 -11.54 -4.94 2.64
N GLU A 40 -12.64 -5.19 3.36
CA GLU A 40 -12.61 -5.40 4.82
C GLU A 40 -11.74 -6.59 5.20
N TYR A 41 -11.86 -7.71 4.48
CA TYR A 41 -11.01 -8.89 4.65
C TYR A 41 -9.52 -8.55 4.50
N LEU A 42 -9.17 -7.72 3.52
CA LEU A 42 -7.78 -7.31 3.25
C LEU A 42 -7.29 -6.17 4.16
N THR A 43 -8.15 -5.55 4.97
CA THR A 43 -7.80 -4.35 5.76
C THR A 43 -7.46 -4.71 7.20
N LEU A 44 -6.17 -4.82 7.51
CA LEU A 44 -5.70 -4.94 8.90
C LEU A 44 -5.46 -3.57 9.57
N VAL A 45 -5.22 -2.53 8.77
CA VAL A 45 -4.92 -1.17 9.27
C VAL A 45 -5.95 -0.18 8.75
N LYS A 46 -6.76 0.40 9.65
CA LYS A 46 -7.76 1.41 9.29
C LYS A 46 -7.12 2.77 8.99
N VAL A 47 -7.50 3.38 7.88
CA VAL A 47 -7.07 4.74 7.49
C VAL A 47 -7.89 5.77 8.28
N GLY A 48 -7.23 6.71 8.95
CA GLY A 48 -7.88 7.90 9.56
C GLY A 48 -8.32 7.80 11.02
N ALA A 49 -8.19 6.65 11.69
CA ALA A 49 -8.53 6.51 13.11
C ALA A 49 -7.28 6.45 14.00
N TRP A 50 -6.60 7.59 14.17
CA TRP A 50 -5.73 7.78 15.35
C TRP A 50 -6.62 8.06 16.57
N ARG A 51 -7.20 7.00 17.13
CA ARG A 51 -7.80 6.99 18.47
C ARG A 51 -7.55 5.62 19.11
N GLY A 52 -6.32 5.40 19.62
CA GLY A 52 -5.98 4.42 20.66
C GLY A 52 -6.64 3.04 20.63
N ARG A 53 -6.98 2.48 19.46
CA ARG A 53 -7.54 1.12 19.34
C ARG A 53 -6.52 0.23 18.67
N ALA A 54 -6.25 -0.90 19.32
CA ALA A 54 -5.40 -1.96 18.80
C ALA A 54 -5.91 -2.46 17.44
N ILE A 55 -4.99 -2.92 16.62
CA ILE A 55 -5.30 -3.71 15.42
C ILE A 55 -5.92 -5.01 15.94
N PRO A 56 -7.17 -5.36 15.56
CA PRO A 56 -7.76 -6.62 15.96
C PRO A 56 -6.90 -7.76 15.38
N THR A 57 -6.23 -8.52 16.24
CA THR A 57 -5.45 -9.71 15.87
C THR A 57 -6.29 -10.99 15.87
N HIS A 58 -7.62 -10.88 15.83
CA HIS A 58 -8.50 -12.04 15.77
C HIS A 58 -8.66 -12.52 14.32
N ALA A 59 -8.28 -13.79 14.11
CA ALA A 59 -8.77 -14.61 13.00
C ALA A 59 -10.31 -14.54 12.89
N PRO A 60 -10.91 -14.77 11.71
CA PRO A 60 -12.28 -14.37 11.43
C PRO A 60 -13.26 -15.26 12.20
N GLN A 61 -13.74 -14.78 13.33
CA GLN A 61 -15.04 -15.17 13.87
C GLN A 61 -15.83 -13.90 14.11
N ALA A 62 -16.94 -13.83 13.38
CA ALA A 62 -17.88 -12.73 13.35
C ALA A 62 -18.35 -12.36 14.77
N GLU A 63 -18.46 -11.06 15.03
CA GLU A 63 -19.66 -10.42 15.60
C GLU A 63 -19.40 -8.91 15.78
N CYS A 64 -20.17 -8.12 15.04
CA CYS A 64 -20.18 -6.67 15.09
C CYS A 64 -21.00 -6.19 16.30
N CYS A 65 -20.43 -5.28 17.10
CA CYS A 65 -21.22 -4.34 17.92
C CYS A 65 -20.40 -3.07 18.18
N CYS A 66 -20.78 -1.96 17.53
CA CYS A 66 -20.23 -0.62 17.81
C CYS A 66 -21.26 0.21 18.59
N PRO A 67 -20.87 0.92 19.66
CA PRO A 67 -21.57 2.12 20.14
C PRO A 67 -20.87 3.45 19.70
N PRO A 68 -21.59 4.60 19.69
CA PRO A 68 -21.19 5.86 19.03
C PRO A 68 -20.26 6.77 19.89
N PRO A 69 -19.73 7.90 19.33
CA PRO A 69 -18.48 8.51 19.80
C PRO A 69 -18.65 9.72 20.73
N GLY A 70 -17.81 9.79 21.77
CA GLY A 70 -17.52 11.01 22.52
C GLY A 70 -16.35 11.77 21.93
N ARG A 71 -16.54 13.06 21.64
CA ARG A 71 -15.49 13.98 21.16
C ARG A 71 -14.51 14.28 22.28
N ASN A 72 -13.21 14.27 21.97
CA ASN A 72 -12.44 15.47 22.24
C ASN A 72 -11.27 15.63 21.26
N ARG A 73 -10.92 16.89 21.07
CA ARG A 73 -9.96 17.46 20.13
C ARG A 73 -8.81 17.97 20.99
N ASP A 74 -7.58 17.55 20.72
CA ASP A 74 -6.44 18.39 21.11
C ASP A 74 -5.24 18.22 20.18
N SER A 75 -4.59 19.36 19.99
CA SER A 75 -3.50 19.71 19.11
C SER A 75 -2.17 19.60 19.84
N GLY A 76 -1.17 18.96 19.22
CA GLY A 76 0.19 18.95 19.75
C GLY A 76 1.12 18.06 18.94
N SER A 77 1.98 18.68 18.13
CA SER A 77 3.05 18.02 17.39
C SER A 77 4.09 17.45 18.36
N ARG A 78 3.98 16.15 18.64
CA ARG A 78 5.04 15.28 19.17
C ARG A 78 4.85 13.95 18.48
N VAL A 79 5.93 13.32 18.03
CA VAL A 79 5.92 11.95 17.52
C VAL A 79 5.42 11.04 18.65
N SER A 80 4.11 10.80 18.71
CA SER A 80 3.50 9.97 19.73
C SER A 80 3.77 8.53 19.34
N ALA A 81 4.84 8.03 19.97
CA ALA A 81 5.21 6.64 20.05
C ALA A 81 3.98 5.76 20.18
N ILE A 82 3.90 4.78 19.27
CA ILE A 82 3.30 3.45 19.41
C ILE A 82 2.39 3.36 20.63
N SER A 83 1.08 3.23 20.39
CA SER A 83 0.10 2.92 21.43
C SER A 83 0.38 1.50 21.95
N LEU A 84 1.39 1.38 22.80
CA LEU A 84 1.64 0.29 23.75
C LEU A 84 0.58 0.32 24.88
N ASP A 85 -0.52 1.04 24.69
CA ASP A 85 -1.51 1.36 25.72
C ASP A 85 -2.25 0.12 26.22
N HIS A 86 -2.03 -1.04 25.59
CA HIS A 86 -2.53 -2.30 26.12
C HIS A 86 -1.84 -2.71 27.42
N GLN A 87 -0.58 -2.31 27.69
CA GLN A 87 0.09 -2.62 28.96
C GLN A 87 1.19 -1.60 29.36
N PRO A 88 0.91 -0.67 30.31
CA PRO A 88 1.85 0.39 30.72
C PRO A 88 3.19 -0.15 31.26
N GLN A 89 3.16 -1.33 31.89
CA GLN A 89 4.34 -2.03 32.42
C GLN A 89 5.42 -2.34 31.36
N HIS A 90 5.04 -2.57 30.10
CA HIS A 90 6.01 -2.77 29.03
C HIS A 90 6.59 -1.45 28.53
N ARG A 91 5.76 -0.41 28.48
CA ARG A 91 6.15 0.92 28.00
C ARG A 91 7.21 1.56 28.89
N GLU A 92 7.01 1.56 30.21
CA GLU A 92 7.94 2.18 31.16
C GLU A 92 9.32 1.52 31.13
N SER A 93 9.36 0.19 31.10
CA SER A 93 10.63 -0.52 31.06
C SER A 93 11.38 -0.32 29.73
N LEU A 94 10.67 -0.30 28.60
CA LEU A 94 11.27 0.00 27.30
C LEU A 94 11.76 1.45 27.21
N GLN A 95 11.04 2.41 27.82
CA GLN A 95 11.47 3.81 27.89
C GLN A 95 12.78 3.99 28.65
N GLY A 96 13.02 3.20 29.70
CA GLY A 96 14.29 3.21 30.44
C GLY A 96 15.45 2.54 29.70
N GLU A 97 15.17 1.58 28.82
CA GLU A 97 16.20 0.80 28.13
C GLU A 97 16.54 1.31 26.72
N PHE A 98 15.59 1.92 26.01
CA PHE A 98 15.79 2.44 24.65
C PHE A 98 16.90 3.50 24.55
N PRO A 99 17.03 4.47 25.48
CA PRO A 99 18.12 5.43 25.45
C PRO A 99 19.51 4.79 25.62
N LYS A 100 19.57 3.57 26.18
CA LYS A 100 20.82 2.83 26.39
C LYS A 100 21.28 2.07 25.14
N LYS A 101 20.49 2.08 24.05
CA LYS A 101 20.81 1.38 22.79
C LYS A 101 21.29 2.37 21.74
N ARG A 102 22.25 1.93 20.92
CA ARG A 102 22.96 2.79 19.96
C ARG A 102 22.11 3.20 18.76
N ASP A 103 21.33 2.27 18.22
CA ASP A 103 20.61 2.44 16.96
C ASP A 103 19.18 1.89 17.03
N SER A 104 18.41 2.04 15.94
CA SER A 104 17.05 1.52 15.85
C SER A 104 17.00 -0.02 15.79
N VAL A 105 18.02 -0.66 15.22
CA VAL A 105 18.10 -2.12 15.08
C VAL A 105 18.18 -2.77 16.46
N GLN A 106 19.05 -2.27 17.34
CA GLN A 106 19.19 -2.75 18.71
C GLN A 106 17.93 -2.50 19.55
N ARG A 107 17.27 -1.36 19.36
CA ARG A 107 16.00 -1.05 20.04
C ARG A 107 14.87 -1.99 19.58
N TRP A 108 14.81 -2.27 18.29
CA TRP A 108 13.85 -3.21 17.71
C TRP A 108 14.08 -4.64 18.19
N GLU A 109 15.34 -5.07 18.25
CA GLU A 109 15.71 -6.39 18.74
C GLU A 109 15.35 -6.57 20.22
N LEU A 110 15.58 -5.54 21.05
CA LEU A 110 15.15 -5.55 22.45
C LEU A 110 13.63 -5.70 22.58
N LEU A 111 12.87 -4.93 21.79
CA LEU A 111 11.41 -4.99 21.78
C LEU A 111 10.91 -6.38 21.40
N LYS A 112 11.34 -6.91 20.25
CA LYS A 112 10.93 -8.23 19.74
C LYS A 112 11.20 -9.33 20.78
N ASN A 113 12.43 -9.39 21.30
CA ASN A 113 12.80 -10.40 22.30
C ASN A 113 11.92 -10.33 23.55
N ARG A 114 11.53 -9.12 23.96
CA ARG A 114 10.64 -8.95 25.12
C ARG A 114 9.23 -9.44 24.85
N MET A 115 8.65 -9.10 23.70
CA MET A 115 7.32 -9.56 23.30
C MET A 115 7.28 -11.08 23.08
N GLU A 116 8.37 -11.64 22.55
CA GLU A 116 8.47 -13.09 22.38
C GLU A 116 8.52 -13.82 23.72
N ARG A 117 9.22 -13.29 24.73
CA ARG A 117 9.21 -13.85 26.09
C ARG A 117 7.82 -13.81 26.71
N THR A 118 7.07 -12.72 26.57
CA THR A 118 5.71 -12.63 27.12
C THR A 118 4.77 -13.63 26.43
N ARG A 119 4.92 -13.86 25.12
CA ARG A 119 4.18 -14.89 24.40
C ARG A 119 4.51 -16.31 24.88
N ARG A 120 5.79 -16.63 25.05
CA ARG A 120 6.23 -17.95 25.53
C ARG A 120 5.79 -18.21 26.98
N MET A 121 5.82 -17.18 27.84
CA MET A 121 5.43 -17.27 29.25
C MET A 121 3.91 -17.19 29.48
N GLY A 122 3.13 -16.69 28.51
CA GLY A 122 1.67 -16.57 28.61
C GLY A 122 0.91 -17.89 28.72
N VAL A 123 1.60 -19.03 28.54
CA VAL A 123 1.05 -20.38 28.74
C VAL A 123 1.11 -20.82 30.21
N THR A 124 2.00 -20.22 31.03
CA THR A 124 2.23 -20.60 32.43
C THR A 124 2.17 -19.44 33.43
N GLY A 125 2.11 -18.19 32.96
CA GLY A 125 2.20 -16.96 33.78
C GLY A 125 0.89 -16.17 33.88
N LYS A 126 0.77 -15.34 34.92
CA LYS A 126 -0.41 -14.49 35.22
C LYS A 126 -0.65 -13.34 34.24
N SER A 127 0.19 -13.14 33.24
CA SER A 127 0.12 -12.01 32.29
C SER A 127 -0.21 -12.47 30.88
N ALA A 128 -1.18 -11.80 30.23
CA ALA A 128 -1.57 -12.07 28.86
C ALA A 128 -0.40 -11.87 27.85
N PRO A 129 -0.34 -12.66 26.77
CA PRO A 129 0.64 -12.50 25.71
C PRO A 129 0.51 -11.13 25.03
N CYS A 130 1.64 -10.52 24.64
CA CYS A 130 1.68 -9.23 23.96
C CYS A 130 2.17 -9.37 22.51
N TYR A 131 1.48 -8.72 21.56
CA TYR A 131 1.76 -8.76 20.12
C TYR A 131 2.18 -7.40 19.55
N ALA A 132 2.67 -6.50 20.42
CA ALA A 132 2.98 -5.12 20.02
C ALA A 132 4.01 -5.03 18.88
N ASP A 133 4.99 -5.95 18.83
CA ASP A 133 5.93 -6.06 17.71
C ASP A 133 5.21 -6.29 16.37
N TRP A 134 4.23 -7.19 16.32
CA TRP A 134 3.42 -7.44 15.12
C TRP A 134 2.51 -6.26 14.80
N GLU A 135 1.85 -5.66 15.79
CA GLU A 135 1.00 -4.48 15.59
C GLU A 135 1.80 -3.30 15.02
N ILE A 136 3.03 -3.08 15.50
CA ILE A 136 3.92 -2.05 14.96
C ILE A 136 4.29 -2.39 13.51
N MET A 137 4.69 -3.63 13.23
CA MET A 137 5.02 -4.06 11.86
C MET A 137 3.83 -3.83 10.91
N LEU A 138 2.63 -4.25 11.31
CA LEU A 138 1.43 -4.05 10.52
C LEU A 138 1.14 -2.56 10.32
N GLN A 139 1.19 -1.76 11.38
CA GLN A 139 0.90 -0.33 11.31
C GLN A 139 1.83 0.43 10.34
N TYR A 140 3.11 0.08 10.32
CA TYR A 140 4.11 0.77 9.51
C TYR A 140 4.28 0.19 8.11
N CYS A 141 4.07 -1.11 7.92
CA CYS A 141 4.40 -1.79 6.67
C CYS A 141 3.18 -2.37 5.92
N PHE A 142 2.05 -2.57 6.58
CA PHE A 142 0.87 -3.17 5.94
C PHE A 142 0.18 -2.16 4.99
N PRO A 143 -0.29 -2.61 3.80
CA PRO A 143 -0.93 -1.72 2.84
C PRO A 143 -2.21 -1.09 3.40
N ARG A 144 -2.37 0.20 3.09
CA ARG A 144 -3.57 0.97 3.43
C ARG A 144 -4.48 1.03 2.21
N LEU A 145 -5.63 0.38 2.29
CA LEU A 145 -6.60 0.34 1.19
C LEU A 145 -7.62 1.47 1.33
N ASP A 146 -7.89 2.17 0.22
CA ASP A 146 -9.02 3.10 0.16
C ASP A 146 -10.29 2.33 -0.22
N ILE A 147 -11.20 2.17 0.74
CA ILE A 147 -12.44 1.43 0.51
C ILE A 147 -13.37 2.14 -0.49
N ASN A 148 -13.30 3.47 -0.58
CA ASN A 148 -14.23 4.24 -1.40
C ASN A 148 -13.94 4.06 -2.89
N VAL A 149 -12.69 3.77 -3.26
CA VAL A 149 -12.33 3.47 -4.65
C VAL A 149 -12.72 2.06 -5.09
N SER A 150 -12.94 1.16 -4.12
CA SER A 150 -13.17 -0.28 -4.38
C SER A 150 -14.64 -0.70 -4.28
N LYS A 151 -15.42 -0.07 -3.39
CA LYS A 151 -16.81 -0.50 -3.11
C LYS A 151 -17.80 -0.16 -4.23
N GLY A 152 -17.60 0.96 -4.92
CA GLY A 152 -18.54 1.48 -5.91
C GLY A 152 -18.22 0.95 -7.31
N VAL A 153 -19.20 0.37 -7.99
CA VAL A 153 -19.04 -0.14 -9.38
C VAL A 153 -18.76 0.99 -10.38
N GLY A 154 -19.33 2.19 -10.14
CA GLY A 154 -19.14 3.36 -10.99
C GLY A 154 -17.92 4.23 -10.64
N HIS A 155 -17.01 3.76 -9.78
CA HIS A 155 -15.82 4.55 -9.43
C HIS A 155 -14.87 4.65 -10.63
N LEU A 156 -14.53 5.87 -11.03
CA LEU A 156 -13.60 6.11 -12.13
C LEU A 156 -12.16 6.03 -11.63
N LEU A 157 -11.35 5.22 -12.29
CA LEU A 157 -9.94 5.06 -12.00
C LEU A 157 -9.10 5.49 -13.21
N LYS A 158 -7.91 6.04 -12.95
CA LYS A 158 -6.98 6.42 -14.01
C LYS A 158 -6.63 5.20 -14.88
N SER A 159 -6.74 5.36 -16.20
CA SER A 159 -6.38 4.33 -17.16
C SER A 159 -4.89 3.97 -17.09
N PRO A 160 -4.51 2.70 -17.28
CA PRO A 160 -3.14 2.33 -17.64
C PRO A 160 -2.64 3.18 -18.83
N PHE A 161 -1.33 3.41 -18.88
CA PHE A 161 -0.62 4.22 -19.88
C PHE A 161 -0.97 5.72 -19.92
N SER A 162 -1.86 6.20 -19.04
CA SER A 162 -2.12 7.65 -18.92
C SER A 162 -0.90 8.41 -18.41
N VAL A 163 -0.70 9.62 -18.92
CA VAL A 163 0.32 10.56 -18.46
C VAL A 163 -0.12 11.20 -17.14
N HIS A 164 0.76 11.23 -16.14
CA HIS A 164 0.48 11.98 -14.91
C HIS A 164 0.82 13.48 -15.13
N PRO A 165 -0.15 14.41 -14.96
CA PRO A 165 -0.02 15.78 -15.46
C PRO A 165 1.12 16.59 -14.84
N LYS A 166 1.48 16.32 -13.57
CA LYS A 166 2.57 17.06 -12.88
C LYS A 166 3.95 16.45 -13.03
N THR A 167 4.04 15.17 -13.38
CA THR A 167 5.32 14.45 -13.40
C THR A 167 5.73 14.06 -14.82
N GLY A 168 4.81 14.15 -15.78
CA GLY A 168 5.00 13.65 -17.15
C GLY A 168 5.12 12.13 -17.24
N ARG A 169 5.21 11.40 -16.13
CA ARG A 169 5.44 9.94 -16.10
C ARG A 169 4.23 9.18 -16.61
N ILE A 170 4.52 8.11 -17.35
CA ILE A 170 3.52 7.17 -17.84
C ILE A 170 3.06 6.22 -16.72
N SER A 171 1.77 5.92 -16.67
CA SER A 171 1.18 4.96 -15.73
C SER A 171 1.41 3.53 -16.23
N VAL A 172 2.61 3.00 -16.03
CA VAL A 172 3.04 1.71 -16.59
C VAL A 172 2.54 0.51 -15.77
N PRO A 173 2.20 -0.63 -16.41
CA PRO A 173 2.02 -1.90 -15.72
C PRO A 173 3.28 -2.32 -14.95
N LEU A 174 3.09 -2.97 -13.80
CA LEU A 174 4.17 -3.53 -12.99
C LEU A 174 4.37 -5.01 -13.29
N ASP A 175 5.60 -5.41 -13.51
CA ASP A 175 5.99 -6.82 -13.56
C ASP A 175 6.14 -7.37 -12.14
N LEU A 176 5.24 -8.29 -11.77
CA LEU A 176 5.22 -8.89 -10.43
C LEU A 176 6.38 -9.87 -10.19
N GLN A 177 7.00 -10.40 -11.24
CA GLN A 177 8.16 -11.29 -11.10
C GLN A 177 9.45 -10.54 -10.80
N ARG A 178 9.48 -9.23 -11.11
CA ARG A 178 10.64 -8.36 -10.97
C ARG A 178 10.33 -7.08 -10.18
N LEU A 179 9.37 -7.17 -9.26
CA LEU A 179 8.84 -6.01 -8.55
C LEU A 179 9.92 -5.27 -7.74
N ASP A 180 10.87 -5.99 -7.14
CA ASP A 180 11.97 -5.41 -6.36
C ASP A 180 12.93 -4.54 -7.19
N GLN A 181 12.89 -4.67 -8.51
CA GLN A 181 13.70 -3.89 -9.46
C GLN A 181 12.96 -2.66 -9.98
N PHE A 182 11.67 -2.50 -9.65
CA PHE A 182 10.88 -1.38 -10.12
C PHE A 182 11.33 -0.07 -9.47
N ASP A 183 11.85 0.86 -10.27
CA ASP A 183 12.20 2.21 -9.83
C ASP A 183 11.17 3.25 -10.34
N PRO A 184 10.36 3.87 -9.46
CA PRO A 184 9.38 4.88 -9.85
C PRO A 184 9.99 6.18 -10.39
N PHE A 185 11.30 6.40 -10.20
CA PHE A 185 12.04 7.56 -10.70
C PHE A 185 12.56 7.35 -12.12
N ALA A 186 12.82 6.10 -12.52
CA ALA A 186 13.25 5.71 -13.87
C ALA A 186 12.08 5.48 -14.86
N VAL A 187 10.83 5.54 -14.40
CA VAL A 187 9.66 5.41 -15.29
C VAL A 187 9.66 6.49 -16.37
N PRO A 188 9.46 6.14 -17.67
CA PRO A 188 9.55 7.08 -18.78
C PRO A 188 8.55 8.22 -18.63
N THR A 189 8.97 9.41 -19.06
CA THR A 189 8.11 10.58 -19.19
C THR A 189 7.65 10.75 -20.62
N ILE A 190 6.50 11.39 -20.82
CA ILE A 190 6.00 11.70 -22.17
C ILE A 190 7.02 12.50 -22.98
N SER A 191 7.72 13.45 -22.37
CA SER A 191 8.73 14.26 -23.04
C SER A 191 9.92 13.42 -23.52
N LEU A 192 10.36 12.46 -22.70
CA LEU A 192 11.42 11.53 -23.09
C LEU A 192 10.99 10.65 -24.26
N LEU A 193 9.79 10.08 -24.20
CA LEU A 193 9.25 9.23 -25.26
C LEU A 193 9.07 9.98 -26.59
N CYS A 194 8.60 11.24 -26.55
CA CYS A 194 8.51 12.06 -27.76
C CYS A 194 9.90 12.28 -28.38
N HIS A 195 10.90 12.62 -27.59
CA HIS A 195 12.27 12.81 -28.09
C HIS A 195 12.85 11.52 -28.69
N GLU A 196 12.61 10.37 -28.06
CA GLU A 196 13.05 9.06 -28.60
C GLU A 196 12.36 8.72 -29.93
N LEU A 197 11.08 9.07 -30.07
CA LEU A 197 10.33 8.86 -31.32
C LEU A 197 10.80 9.77 -32.45
N ASP A 198 11.05 11.05 -32.14
CA ASP A 198 11.55 12.02 -33.13
C ASP A 198 12.94 11.58 -33.64
N ALA A 199 13.86 11.22 -32.73
CA ALA A 199 15.17 10.71 -33.09
C ALA A 199 15.12 9.41 -33.92
N ALA A 200 14.24 8.47 -33.55
CA ALA A 200 14.06 7.23 -34.29
C ALA A 200 13.38 7.43 -35.67
N GLY A 201 12.67 8.55 -35.87
CA GLY A 201 12.08 8.95 -37.14
C GLY A 201 13.15 9.47 -38.11
N ASP A 202 14.03 10.34 -37.63
CA ASP A 202 15.13 10.91 -38.41
C ASP A 202 16.10 9.83 -38.94
N ASP A 203 16.35 8.78 -38.15
CA ASP A 203 17.19 7.65 -38.55
C ASP A 203 16.58 6.84 -39.70
N ARG A 204 15.25 6.75 -39.79
CA ARG A 204 14.54 6.01 -40.86
C ARG A 204 14.48 6.80 -42.16
N GLU A 205 14.40 8.14 -42.10
CA GLU A 205 14.42 9.01 -43.28
C GLU A 205 15.82 9.05 -43.93
N GLN A 206 16.89 8.77 -43.18
CA GLN A 206 18.24 8.66 -43.72
C GLN A 206 18.46 7.34 -44.49
N GLU A 207 17.82 6.24 -44.10
CA GLU A 207 17.87 4.96 -44.83
C GLU A 207 16.95 4.93 -46.08
N ASP A 208 15.89 5.73 -46.12
CA ASP A 208 14.89 5.75 -47.22
C ASP A 208 15.18 6.79 -48.33
N SER A 209 16.34 7.47 -48.27
CA SER A 209 16.78 8.44 -49.29
C SER A 209 17.15 7.83 -50.67
N GLY A 210 16.68 6.61 -50.95
CA GLY A 210 16.90 5.85 -52.19
C GLY A 210 15.70 5.72 -53.13
N GLU A 211 14.45 5.99 -52.71
CA GLU A 211 13.29 5.86 -53.61
C GLU A 211 12.38 7.10 -53.61
N THR A 212 12.12 7.59 -54.81
CA THR A 212 11.40 8.84 -55.07
C THR A 212 9.88 8.64 -55.05
N GLU A 213 9.20 9.60 -54.43
CA GLU A 213 7.74 9.72 -54.25
C GLU A 213 6.91 9.67 -55.56
N PRO A 214 5.57 9.46 -55.48
CA PRO A 214 4.73 10.63 -55.79
C PRO A 214 3.47 10.82 -54.91
N LYS A 215 3.38 12.03 -54.33
CA LYS A 215 2.21 12.86 -53.97
C LYS A 215 0.80 12.29 -54.19
N ARG A 216 0.07 12.10 -53.08
CA ARG A 216 -1.40 11.97 -53.08
C ARG A 216 -2.12 13.33 -53.03
N ARG A 217 -3.05 13.52 -53.96
CA ARG A 217 -3.95 14.67 -54.11
C ARG A 217 -5.08 14.59 -53.07
N ALA A 218 -5.28 15.66 -52.29
CA ALA A 218 -6.41 15.78 -51.36
C ALA A 218 -7.74 15.97 -52.12
N ARG A 219 -8.82 15.43 -51.56
CA ARG A 219 -10.20 15.55 -52.03
C ARG A 219 -10.91 16.68 -51.31
#